data_AF-X1BB63-F1
#
_entry.id   AF-X1BB63-F1
#
_cell.length_a   1.000
_cell.length_b   1.000
_cell.length_c   1.000
_cell.angle_alpha   90.00
_cell.angle_beta   90.00
_cell.angle_gamma   90.00
#
_symmetry.space_group_name_H-M   'P 1'
#
loop_
_entity.id
_entity.type
_entity.pdbx_description
1 polymer ?
#
loop_
_entity_poly.entity_id
_entity_poly.type
_entity_poly.pdbx_seq_one_letter_code
_entity_poly.pdbx_strand_id
1 'polypeptide(L)'
;DIIIGSDVGGGMAPIEKLDNIATILFQTGMLTSNLINPENRKLCDILIDHIPHLTYSTGDFLKSKEIYEEGKIATLQNKEALVALSEKLKDYPKRSHELPYAEPDITLDTIIYKNIGEDNLNLVIARTNIDTNKKYEPEALKEGIDRAMGTNLFRQITYAPYIQDNKLGIEINGFEKSRHQLNGSLHYDAFRGVGLILNYTGRNIIGESSRLLLTLDVAEQPHFRTQYQKNFGDQKEWWWRSEIYGEQLTQKVYVGGSATDDMKSRYFLYDNEINKNINSLKSYAGLGINYNYTEIKPKVDPD
;
A
#
# COMPACT_ATOMS: atom_id res chain seq x y z
N ASP A 1 -4.49 -48.98 -2.57
CA ASP A 1 -4.22 -47.57 -2.25
C ASP A 1 -5.06 -47.12 -1.07
N ILE A 2 -4.64 -46.06 -0.40
CA ILE A 2 -5.40 -45.43 0.69
C ILE A 2 -5.66 -43.99 0.24
N ILE A 3 -6.93 -43.63 0.13
CA ILE A 3 -7.37 -42.34 -0.39
C ILE A 3 -7.90 -41.51 0.78
N ILE A 4 -7.18 -40.44 1.11
CA ILE A 4 -7.64 -39.42 2.04
C ILE A 4 -8.16 -38.25 1.22
N GLY A 5 -9.47 -38.01 1.27
CA GLY A 5 -10.12 -36.86 0.63
C GLY A 5 -10.18 -35.67 1.59
N SER A 6 -9.87 -34.48 1.09
CA SER A 6 -10.14 -33.21 1.76
C SER A 6 -11.07 -32.41 0.86
N ASP A 7 -12.31 -32.21 1.29
CA ASP A 7 -13.34 -31.54 0.49
C ASP A 7 -13.70 -30.17 1.06
N VAL A 8 -13.56 -29.17 0.19
CA VAL A 8 -13.93 -27.76 0.41
C VAL A 8 -14.94 -27.26 -0.62
N GLY A 9 -15.43 -28.12 -1.51
CA GLY A 9 -16.29 -27.78 -2.64
C GLY A 9 -17.80 -27.91 -2.38
N GLY A 10 -18.22 -28.77 -1.45
CA GLY A 10 -19.61 -28.81 -0.92
C GLY A 10 -20.71 -29.23 -1.88
N GLY A 11 -20.39 -29.47 -3.15
CA GLY A 11 -21.31 -29.95 -4.16
C GLY A 11 -22.28 -28.86 -4.65
N MET A 12 -23.49 -29.27 -5.03
CA MET A 12 -24.52 -28.35 -5.51
C MET A 12 -25.08 -27.52 -4.36
N ALA A 13 -25.10 -26.20 -4.54
CA ALA A 13 -25.81 -25.31 -3.66
C ALA A 13 -27.32 -25.62 -3.70
N PRO A 14 -28.00 -25.56 -2.54
CA PRO A 14 -29.44 -25.75 -2.47
C PRO A 14 -30.16 -24.56 -3.12
N ILE A 15 -31.41 -24.77 -3.54
CA ILE A 15 -32.15 -23.79 -4.37
C ILE A 15 -32.28 -22.42 -3.69
N GLU A 16 -32.35 -22.39 -2.35
CA GLU A 16 -32.44 -21.17 -1.54
C GLU A 16 -31.17 -20.31 -1.63
N LYS A 17 -30.01 -20.90 -1.96
CA LYS A 17 -28.73 -20.20 -2.18
C LYS A 17 -28.50 -19.79 -3.64
N LEU A 18 -29.43 -20.13 -4.55
CA LEU A 18 -29.41 -19.74 -5.97
C LEU A 18 -30.30 -18.52 -6.23
N ASP A 19 -30.17 -17.50 -5.39
CA ASP A 19 -31.04 -16.32 -5.36
C ASP A 19 -30.61 -15.18 -6.31
N ASN A 20 -29.48 -15.34 -7.02
CA ASN A 20 -28.97 -14.31 -7.92
C ASN A 20 -28.20 -14.88 -9.13
N ILE A 21 -27.99 -14.05 -10.15
CA ILE A 21 -27.33 -14.46 -11.41
C ILE A 21 -25.90 -14.96 -11.17
N ALA A 22 -25.16 -14.38 -10.22
CA ALA A 22 -23.78 -14.79 -9.96
C ALA A 22 -23.72 -16.22 -9.38
N THR A 23 -24.58 -16.55 -8.41
CA THR A 23 -24.64 -17.89 -7.82
C THR A 23 -25.13 -18.94 -8.82
N ILE A 24 -26.09 -18.59 -9.68
CA ILE A 24 -26.57 -19.45 -10.77
C ILE A 24 -25.47 -19.73 -11.81
N LEU A 25 -24.75 -18.69 -12.27
CA LEU A 25 -23.65 -18.84 -13.23
C LEU A 25 -22.49 -19.65 -12.63
N PHE A 26 -22.13 -19.42 -11.37
CA PHE A 26 -21.08 -20.17 -10.69
C PHE A 26 -21.46 -21.67 -10.59
N GLN A 27 -22.68 -21.99 -10.15
CA GLN A 27 -23.17 -23.37 -10.08
C GLN A 27 -23.20 -24.04 -11.46
N THR A 28 -23.61 -23.31 -12.49
CA THR A 28 -23.66 -23.81 -13.88
C THR A 28 -22.26 -24.13 -14.39
N GLY A 29 -21.27 -23.26 -14.12
CA GLY A 29 -19.86 -23.50 -14.47
C GLY A 29 -19.25 -24.70 -13.73
N MET A 30 -19.71 -24.99 -12.51
CA MET A 30 -19.25 -26.12 -11.70
C MET A 30 -20.10 -27.39 -11.86
N LEU A 31 -21.09 -27.40 -12.76
CA LEU A 31 -22.08 -28.48 -12.85
C LEU A 31 -21.45 -29.87 -13.04
N THR A 32 -20.51 -30.01 -13.97
CA THR A 32 -19.84 -31.30 -14.23
C THR A 32 -19.09 -31.79 -12.98
N SER A 33 -18.34 -30.90 -12.32
CA SER A 33 -17.62 -31.22 -11.08
C SER A 33 -18.57 -31.63 -9.95
N ASN A 34 -19.69 -30.92 -9.81
CA ASN A 34 -20.69 -31.18 -8.78
C ASN A 34 -21.43 -32.52 -9.00
N LEU A 35 -21.66 -32.93 -10.25
CA LEU A 35 -22.28 -34.22 -10.57
C LEU A 35 -21.39 -35.42 -10.23
N ILE A 36 -20.07 -35.29 -10.36
CA ILE A 36 -19.13 -36.37 -10.06
C ILE A 36 -18.67 -36.38 -8.59
N ASN A 37 -18.80 -35.27 -7.87
CA ASN A 37 -18.33 -35.12 -6.49
C ASN A 37 -18.88 -36.23 -5.54
N PRO A 38 -20.18 -36.58 -5.55
CA PRO A 38 -20.69 -37.66 -4.70
C PRO A 38 -20.00 -39.01 -4.92
N GLU A 39 -19.70 -39.37 -6.17
CA GLU A 39 -18.98 -40.61 -6.47
C GLU A 39 -17.51 -40.52 -6.05
N ASN A 40 -16.85 -39.38 -6.24
CA ASN A 40 -15.47 -39.16 -5.77
C ASN A 40 -15.36 -39.24 -4.25
N ARG A 41 -16.33 -38.69 -3.51
CA ARG A 41 -16.38 -38.76 -2.04
C ARG A 41 -16.48 -40.21 -1.55
N LYS A 42 -17.24 -41.06 -2.24
CA LYS A 42 -17.37 -42.50 -1.91
C LYS A 42 -16.09 -43.30 -2.15
N LEU A 43 -15.19 -42.82 -3.01
CA LEU A 43 -13.90 -43.48 -3.25
C LEU A 43 -12.88 -43.23 -2.13
N CYS A 44 -13.16 -42.30 -1.21
CA CYS A 44 -12.25 -41.98 -0.11
C CYS A 44 -12.37 -43.00 1.03
N ASP A 45 -11.25 -43.51 1.53
CA ASP A 45 -11.19 -44.32 2.76
C ASP A 45 -11.39 -43.45 4.01
N ILE A 46 -10.87 -42.22 3.96
CA ILE A 46 -11.09 -41.18 4.97
C ILE A 46 -11.48 -39.91 4.24
N LEU A 47 -12.66 -39.37 4.54
CA LEU A 47 -13.13 -38.12 3.97
C LEU A 47 -13.18 -37.03 5.04
N ILE A 48 -12.35 -36.01 4.88
CA ILE A 48 -12.36 -34.81 5.71
C ILE A 48 -13.26 -33.78 5.02
N ASP A 49 -14.50 -33.66 5.52
CA ASP A 49 -15.49 -32.71 5.01
C ASP A 49 -15.39 -31.37 5.75
N HIS A 50 -14.80 -30.36 5.10
CA HIS A 50 -14.60 -29.05 5.72
C HIS A 50 -15.86 -28.17 5.66
N ILE A 51 -16.79 -28.46 4.76
CA ILE A 51 -17.92 -27.59 4.40
C ILE A 51 -18.78 -27.11 5.57
N PRO A 52 -19.11 -27.95 6.58
CA PRO A 52 -19.91 -27.49 7.71
C PRO A 52 -19.24 -26.38 8.54
N HIS A 53 -17.92 -26.20 8.40
CA HIS A 53 -17.12 -25.29 9.23
C HIS A 53 -16.59 -24.08 8.47
N LEU A 54 -16.73 -24.05 7.14
CA LEU A 54 -16.25 -22.93 6.33
C LEU A 54 -17.23 -21.76 6.39
N THR A 55 -16.77 -20.60 6.84
CA THR A 55 -17.57 -19.36 6.84
C THR A 55 -17.08 -18.31 5.84
N TYR A 56 -15.87 -18.49 5.30
CA TYR A 56 -15.25 -17.59 4.32
C TYR A 56 -15.42 -18.08 2.88
N SER A 57 -15.38 -17.13 1.95
CA SER A 57 -15.44 -17.36 0.51
C SER A 57 -14.05 -17.48 -0.12
N THR A 58 -13.99 -17.90 -1.38
CA THR A 58 -12.75 -17.96 -2.16
C THR A 58 -12.12 -16.59 -2.43
N GLY A 59 -12.85 -15.50 -2.18
CA GLY A 59 -12.35 -14.12 -2.32
C GLY A 59 -11.68 -13.54 -1.07
N ASP A 60 -11.73 -14.24 0.07
CA ASP A 60 -11.28 -13.72 1.37
C ASP A 60 -9.77 -13.87 1.60
N PHE A 61 -8.95 -13.34 0.69
CA PHE A 61 -7.49 -13.49 0.71
C PHE A 61 -6.81 -12.97 1.98
N LEU A 62 -7.44 -12.01 2.68
CA LEU A 62 -6.91 -11.43 3.92
C LEU A 62 -7.23 -12.26 5.17
N LYS A 63 -8.07 -13.30 5.05
CA LYS A 63 -8.56 -14.14 6.16
C LYS A 63 -7.85 -15.48 6.25
N SER A 64 -6.62 -15.56 5.76
CA SER A 64 -5.84 -16.79 5.68
C SER A 64 -5.71 -17.50 7.03
N LYS A 65 -5.51 -16.74 8.12
CA LYS A 65 -5.38 -17.30 9.47
C LYS A 65 -6.70 -17.88 9.95
N GLU A 66 -7.80 -17.15 9.79
CA GLU A 66 -9.13 -17.61 10.19
C GLU A 66 -9.57 -18.84 9.38
N ILE A 67 -9.38 -18.83 8.05
CA ILE A 67 -9.64 -19.98 7.16
C ILE A 67 -8.83 -21.20 7.59
N TYR A 68 -7.56 -21.01 7.97
CA TYR A 68 -6.71 -22.09 8.46
C TYR A 68 -7.24 -22.71 9.75
N GLU A 69 -7.73 -21.90 10.69
CA GLU A 69 -8.34 -22.43 11.92
C GLU A 69 -9.64 -23.19 11.65
N GLU A 70 -10.50 -22.74 10.72
CA GLU A 70 -11.70 -23.48 10.30
C GLU A 70 -11.36 -24.84 9.69
N GLY A 71 -10.32 -24.89 8.85
CA GLY A 71 -9.84 -26.13 8.25
C GLY A 71 -9.38 -27.19 9.27
N LYS A 72 -8.87 -26.75 10.44
CA LYS A 72 -8.48 -27.67 11.51
C LYS A 72 -9.67 -28.39 12.14
N ILE A 73 -10.85 -27.80 12.17
CA ILE A 73 -12.01 -28.36 12.88
C ILE A 73 -12.39 -29.72 12.30
N ALA A 74 -12.63 -29.81 10.99
CA ALA A 74 -12.95 -31.08 10.32
C ALA A 74 -11.81 -32.10 10.42
N THR A 75 -10.56 -31.63 10.38
CA THR A 75 -9.38 -32.48 10.53
C THR A 75 -9.32 -33.12 11.91
N LEU A 76 -9.60 -32.33 12.96
CA LEU A 76 -9.64 -32.80 14.35
C LEU A 76 -10.81 -33.76 14.60
N GLN A 77 -11.96 -33.53 13.95
CA GLN A 77 -13.09 -34.46 14.01
C GLN A 77 -12.76 -35.84 13.41
N ASN A 78 -11.87 -35.88 12.40
CA ASN A 78 -11.41 -37.12 11.77
C ASN A 78 -10.12 -37.67 12.40
N LYS A 79 -9.67 -37.12 13.53
CA LYS A 79 -8.39 -37.47 14.17
C LYS A 79 -8.28 -38.96 14.48
N GLU A 80 -9.34 -39.59 14.96
CA GLU A 80 -9.32 -41.02 15.30
C GLU A 80 -9.02 -41.90 14.08
N ALA A 81 -9.70 -41.65 12.96
CA ALA A 81 -9.47 -42.36 11.70
C ALA A 81 -8.06 -42.14 11.17
N LEU A 82 -7.55 -40.90 11.24
CA LEU A 82 -6.19 -40.54 10.84
C LEU A 82 -5.12 -41.21 11.73
N VAL A 83 -5.36 -41.30 13.04
CA VAL A 83 -4.47 -42.00 13.97
C VAL A 83 -4.48 -43.51 13.69
N ALA A 84 -5.65 -44.13 13.52
CA ALA A 84 -5.76 -45.55 13.19
C ALA A 84 -5.05 -45.88 11.88
N LEU A 85 -5.17 -45.02 10.87
CA LEU A 85 -4.42 -45.14 9.63
C LEU A 85 -2.91 -44.98 9.86
N SER A 86 -2.49 -43.99 10.64
CA SER A 86 -1.07 -43.79 10.99
C SER A 86 -0.48 -45.02 11.69
N GLU A 87 -1.22 -45.65 12.61
CA GLU A 87 -0.80 -46.90 13.26
C GLU A 87 -0.65 -48.04 12.25
N LYS A 88 -1.63 -48.23 11.35
CA LYS A 88 -1.55 -49.23 10.26
C LYS A 88 -0.37 -49.00 9.31
N LEU A 89 0.04 -47.75 9.12
CA LEU A 89 1.15 -47.38 8.25
C LEU A 89 2.53 -47.51 8.90
N LYS A 90 2.63 -47.79 10.21
CA LYS A 90 3.93 -47.91 10.92
C LYS A 90 4.79 -49.04 10.38
N ASP A 91 4.17 -50.11 9.89
CA ASP A 91 4.87 -51.31 9.39
C ASP A 91 5.44 -51.14 7.98
N TYR A 92 5.12 -50.03 7.30
CA TYR A 92 5.63 -49.73 5.97
C TYR A 92 6.91 -48.88 6.05
N PRO A 93 7.89 -49.09 5.14
CA PRO A 93 9.11 -48.31 5.12
C PRO A 93 8.80 -46.82 4.89
N LYS A 94 9.22 -46.00 5.85
CA LYS A 94 9.05 -44.55 5.80
C LYS A 94 10.22 -43.92 5.05
N ARG A 95 9.92 -43.07 4.07
CA ARG A 95 10.91 -42.13 3.53
C ARG A 95 11.05 -40.98 4.52
N SER A 96 12.29 -40.68 4.92
CA SER A 96 12.56 -39.43 5.63
C SER A 96 12.27 -38.29 4.67
N HIS A 97 11.30 -37.45 5.01
CA HIS A 97 11.06 -36.20 4.30
C HIS A 97 11.39 -35.09 5.28
N GLU A 98 12.46 -34.37 4.99
CA GLU A 98 12.73 -33.10 5.64
C GLU A 98 12.14 -32.00 4.77
N LEU A 99 11.48 -31.04 5.41
CA LEU A 99 11.12 -29.81 4.69
C LEU A 99 12.43 -29.18 4.19
N PRO A 100 12.47 -28.68 2.96
CA PRO A 100 13.65 -27.95 2.50
C PRO A 100 13.93 -26.82 3.47
N TYR A 101 15.17 -26.75 3.98
CA TYR A 101 15.59 -25.65 4.84
C TYR A 101 15.57 -24.36 4.02
N ALA A 102 14.64 -23.47 4.36
CA ALA A 102 14.61 -22.12 3.83
C ALA A 102 15.45 -21.25 4.78
N GLU A 103 16.56 -20.71 4.28
CA GLU A 103 17.32 -19.72 5.05
C GLU A 103 16.42 -18.50 5.29
N PRO A 104 16.28 -18.04 6.54
CA PRO A 104 15.37 -16.93 6.86
C PRO A 104 15.85 -15.60 6.26
N ASP A 105 17.16 -15.51 6.03
CA ASP A 105 17.82 -14.32 5.52
C ASP A 105 18.24 -14.52 4.06
N ILE A 106 18.13 -13.44 3.29
CA ILE A 106 18.56 -13.34 1.91
C ILE A 106 19.83 -12.48 1.89
N THR A 107 20.89 -12.99 1.26
CA THR A 107 22.08 -12.20 0.95
C THR A 107 22.09 -11.89 -0.54
N LEU A 108 22.25 -10.62 -0.89
CA LEU A 108 22.25 -10.15 -2.28
C LEU A 108 23.68 -9.86 -2.75
N ASP A 109 24.15 -10.56 -3.77
CA ASP A 109 25.43 -10.32 -4.43
C ASP A 109 25.38 -9.11 -5.37
N THR A 110 24.20 -8.81 -5.93
CA THR A 110 24.04 -7.81 -6.99
C THR A 110 22.68 -7.13 -6.91
N ILE A 111 22.67 -5.82 -7.18
CA ILE A 111 21.44 -5.02 -7.28
C ILE A 111 21.44 -4.37 -8.66
N ILE A 112 20.41 -4.64 -9.46
CA ILE A 112 20.25 -4.10 -10.80
C ILE A 112 19.10 -3.10 -10.78
N TYR A 113 19.37 -1.84 -11.12
CA TYR A 113 18.34 -0.82 -11.28
C TYR A 113 17.98 -0.66 -12.76
N LYS A 114 16.70 -0.84 -13.10
CA LYS A 114 16.18 -0.67 -14.47
C LYS A 114 15.12 0.42 -14.53
N ASN A 115 15.11 1.15 -15.65
CA ASN A 115 14.13 2.20 -15.96
C ASN A 115 13.98 3.28 -14.88
N ILE A 116 15.04 3.53 -14.13
CA ILE A 116 15.15 4.62 -13.15
C ILE A 116 16.05 5.69 -13.76
N GLY A 117 15.57 6.93 -13.84
CA GLY A 117 16.33 8.04 -14.38
C GLY A 117 17.53 8.38 -13.50
N GLU A 118 18.62 8.85 -14.13
CA GLU A 118 19.87 9.18 -13.44
C GLU A 118 19.66 10.17 -12.29
N ASP A 119 18.87 11.23 -12.53
CA ASP A 119 18.50 12.26 -11.54
C ASP A 119 17.76 11.69 -10.29
N ASN A 120 17.15 10.51 -10.42
CA ASN A 120 16.38 9.85 -9.36
C ASN A 120 17.14 8.70 -8.71
N LEU A 121 18.10 8.09 -9.41
CA LEU A 121 18.78 6.86 -8.98
C LEU A 121 19.41 7.02 -7.59
N ASN A 122 20.11 8.12 -7.35
CA ASN A 122 20.73 8.39 -6.04
C ASN A 122 19.70 8.48 -4.90
N LEU A 123 18.52 9.04 -5.17
CA LEU A 123 17.44 9.10 -4.18
C LEU A 123 16.81 7.72 -3.96
N VAL A 124 16.68 6.90 -5.01
CA VAL A 124 16.17 5.53 -4.91
C VAL A 124 17.11 4.65 -4.10
N ILE A 125 18.42 4.68 -4.38
CA ILE A 125 19.44 3.93 -3.63
C ILE A 125 19.35 4.30 -2.16
N ALA A 126 19.38 5.60 -1.84
CA ALA A 126 19.27 6.09 -0.47
C ALA A 126 17.96 5.68 0.24
N ARG A 127 16.83 5.64 -0.48
CA ARG A 127 15.52 5.31 0.12
C ARG A 127 15.32 3.81 0.28
N THR A 128 15.79 3.01 -0.68
CA THR A 128 15.80 1.55 -0.55
C THR A 128 16.71 1.13 0.60
N ASN A 129 17.90 1.72 0.72
CA ASN A 129 18.90 1.36 1.74
C ASN A 129 19.19 -0.15 1.73
N ILE A 130 19.28 -0.71 0.52
CA ILE A 130 19.63 -2.11 0.26
C ILE A 130 21.04 -2.11 -0.30
N ASP A 131 21.93 -2.86 0.32
CA ASP A 131 23.33 -3.00 -0.09
C ASP A 131 23.64 -4.46 -0.40
N THR A 132 24.60 -4.66 -1.29
CA THR A 132 25.15 -6.00 -1.56
C THR A 132 25.90 -6.55 -0.35
N ASN A 133 25.96 -7.88 -0.23
CA ASN A 133 26.68 -8.62 0.82
C ASN A 133 26.16 -8.36 2.24
N LYS A 134 24.92 -7.90 2.37
CA LYS A 134 24.19 -7.82 3.64
C LYS A 134 23.07 -8.85 3.68
N LYS A 135 22.81 -9.36 4.88
CA LYS A 135 21.67 -10.24 5.18
C LYS A 135 20.42 -9.41 5.38
N TYR A 136 19.33 -9.82 4.75
CA TYR A 136 18.03 -9.19 4.88
C TYR A 136 16.95 -10.25 5.08
N GLU A 137 16.05 -10.01 6.04
CA GLU A 137 14.75 -10.68 6.01
C GLU A 137 13.95 -10.22 4.77
N PRO A 138 13.10 -11.07 4.17
CA PRO A 138 12.27 -10.69 3.03
C PRO A 138 11.44 -9.42 3.27
N GLU A 139 10.90 -9.23 4.49
CA GLU A 139 10.12 -8.04 4.82
C GLU A 139 10.99 -6.78 4.83
N ALA A 140 12.25 -6.86 5.25
CA ALA A 140 13.16 -5.71 5.23
C ALA A 140 13.48 -5.24 3.80
N LEU A 141 13.61 -6.18 2.84
CA LEU A 141 13.75 -5.85 1.41
C LEU A 141 12.48 -5.14 0.90
N LYS A 142 11.31 -5.71 1.23
CA LYS A 142 10.02 -5.12 0.86
C LYS A 142 9.85 -3.71 1.44
N GLU A 143 10.17 -3.50 2.72
CA GLU A 143 10.15 -2.17 3.33
C GLU A 143 11.08 -1.18 2.62
N GLY A 144 12.24 -1.64 2.13
CA GLY A 144 13.13 -0.83 1.28
C GLY A 144 12.46 -0.36 0.00
N ILE A 145 11.79 -1.27 -0.72
CA ILE A 145 11.03 -0.92 -1.91
C ILE A 145 9.85 0.01 -1.57
N ASP A 146 9.15 -0.23 -0.47
CA ASP A 146 8.05 0.61 0.01
C ASP A 146 8.53 2.04 0.32
N ARG A 147 9.73 2.21 0.89
CA ARG A 147 10.38 3.53 1.07
C ARG A 147 10.64 4.23 -0.25
N ALA A 148 11.12 3.51 -1.27
CA ALA A 148 11.32 4.08 -2.60
C ALA A 148 9.98 4.45 -3.25
N MET A 149 8.94 3.63 -3.11
CA MET A 149 7.57 3.96 -3.54
C MET A 149 7.04 5.21 -2.84
N GLY A 150 7.30 5.36 -1.53
CA GLY A 150 6.91 6.52 -0.72
C GLY A 150 7.51 7.85 -1.18
N THR A 151 8.56 7.85 -2.00
CA THR A 151 9.08 9.08 -2.63
C THR A 151 8.09 9.72 -3.60
N ASN A 152 7.07 8.96 -4.04
CA ASN A 152 6.08 9.34 -5.04
C ASN A 152 6.73 9.74 -6.39
N LEU A 153 7.88 9.13 -6.71
CA LEU A 153 8.54 9.19 -8.01
C LEU A 153 7.93 8.22 -9.01
N PHE A 154 7.43 7.08 -8.54
CA PHE A 154 7.02 5.96 -9.37
C PHE A 154 5.50 5.78 -9.34
N ARG A 155 4.94 5.32 -10.46
CA ARG A 155 3.61 4.70 -10.49
C ARG A 155 3.66 3.30 -9.91
N GLN A 156 4.76 2.60 -10.17
CA GLN A 156 5.00 1.23 -9.73
C GLN A 156 6.52 0.99 -9.66
N ILE A 157 6.94 0.21 -8.67
CA ILE A 157 8.24 -0.46 -8.65
C ILE A 157 7.95 -1.95 -8.64
N THR A 158 8.58 -2.69 -9.55
CA THR A 158 8.57 -4.15 -9.55
C THR A 158 9.94 -4.65 -9.18
N TYR A 159 10.01 -5.79 -8.48
CA TYR A 159 11.27 -6.45 -8.21
C TYR A 159 11.18 -7.94 -8.48
N ALA A 160 12.30 -8.52 -8.92
CA ALA A 160 12.41 -9.94 -9.23
C ALA A 160 13.81 -10.45 -8.85
N PRO A 161 13.95 -11.74 -8.51
CA PRO A 161 15.26 -12.34 -8.30
C PRO A 161 16.06 -12.32 -9.62
N TYR A 162 17.34 -12.02 -9.52
CA TYR A 162 18.30 -12.11 -10.60
C TYR A 162 19.36 -13.14 -10.23
N ILE A 163 19.38 -14.29 -10.89
CA ILE A 163 20.32 -15.37 -10.56
C ILE A 163 21.31 -15.52 -11.72
N GLN A 164 22.59 -15.33 -11.44
CA GLN A 164 23.67 -15.56 -12.40
C GLN A 164 24.84 -16.25 -11.68
N ASP A 165 25.38 -17.33 -12.25
CA ASP A 165 26.56 -18.05 -11.71
C ASP A 165 26.45 -18.42 -10.23
N ASN A 166 25.26 -18.87 -9.81
CA ASN A 166 24.94 -19.21 -8.41
C ASN A 166 25.02 -18.03 -7.41
N LYS A 167 25.02 -16.80 -7.92
CA LYS A 167 24.88 -15.58 -7.14
C LYS A 167 23.45 -15.08 -7.20
N LEU A 168 22.93 -14.65 -6.05
CA LEU A 168 21.58 -14.16 -5.92
C LEU A 168 21.60 -12.64 -5.92
N GLY A 169 20.95 -12.03 -6.88
CA GLY A 169 20.72 -10.60 -6.94
C GLY A 169 19.24 -10.25 -6.97
N ILE A 170 18.98 -8.95 -6.96
CA ILE A 170 17.65 -8.38 -7.14
C ILE A 170 17.66 -7.39 -8.30
N GLU A 171 16.68 -7.53 -9.18
CA GLU A 171 16.38 -6.54 -10.18
C GLU A 171 15.25 -5.65 -9.67
N ILE A 172 15.50 -4.34 -9.58
CA ILE A 172 14.54 -3.31 -9.19
C ILE A 172 14.22 -2.48 -10.43
N ASN A 173 13.01 -2.62 -10.93
CA ASN A 173 12.54 -1.95 -12.13
C ASN A 173 11.50 -0.87 -11.77
N GLY A 174 11.81 0.38 -12.09
CA GLY A 174 10.98 1.54 -11.79
C GLY A 174 10.14 2.01 -12.97
N PHE A 175 8.87 2.32 -12.73
CA PHE A 175 8.01 3.01 -13.70
C PHE A 175 7.76 4.44 -13.24
N GLU A 176 8.66 5.35 -13.63
CA GLU A 176 8.62 6.75 -13.20
C GLU A 176 7.35 7.49 -13.67
N LYS A 177 6.90 8.43 -12.85
CA LYS A 177 5.94 9.46 -13.24
C LYS A 177 6.67 10.52 -14.07
N SER A 178 5.91 11.25 -14.88
CA SER A 178 6.46 12.39 -15.61
C SER A 178 7.12 13.38 -14.65
N ARG A 179 8.26 13.93 -15.08
CA ARG A 179 9.00 14.99 -14.38
C ARG A 179 8.12 16.23 -14.13
N HIS A 180 7.21 16.51 -15.08
CA HIS A 180 6.24 17.59 -15.04
C HIS A 180 4.84 16.99 -14.99
N GLN A 181 4.10 17.29 -13.93
CA GLN A 181 2.73 16.84 -13.73
C GLN A 181 1.83 18.05 -13.51
N LEU A 182 0.72 18.08 -14.23
CA LEU A 182 -0.34 19.07 -14.06
C LEU A 182 -1.62 18.33 -13.68
N ASN A 183 -2.23 18.74 -12.59
CA ASN A 183 -3.49 18.20 -12.08
C ASN A 183 -4.49 19.34 -11.91
N GLY A 184 -5.76 19.05 -12.14
CA GLY A 184 -6.86 19.99 -11.94
C GLY A 184 -8.01 19.31 -11.23
N SER A 185 -8.67 20.03 -10.31
CA SER A 185 -9.86 19.54 -9.62
C SER A 185 -10.83 20.67 -9.36
N LEU A 186 -12.12 20.42 -9.60
CA LEU A 186 -13.19 21.30 -9.19
C LEU A 186 -13.57 21.01 -7.73
N HIS A 187 -13.93 22.04 -6.98
CA HIS A 187 -14.47 21.89 -5.64
C HIS A 187 -15.68 22.79 -5.42
N TYR A 188 -16.54 22.37 -4.49
CA TYR A 188 -17.66 23.15 -4.00
C TYR A 188 -17.87 22.83 -2.53
N ASP A 189 -17.85 23.86 -1.68
CA ASP A 189 -18.23 23.74 -0.28
C ASP A 189 -18.89 25.02 0.24
N ALA A 190 -19.64 24.91 1.35
CA ALA A 190 -20.40 26.02 1.91
C ALA A 190 -19.52 27.14 2.50
N PHE A 191 -18.23 26.88 2.72
CA PHE A 191 -17.28 27.82 3.32
C PHE A 191 -16.44 28.55 2.27
N ARG A 192 -16.05 27.90 1.16
CA ARG A 192 -15.20 28.46 0.09
C ARG A 192 -15.93 28.72 -1.23
N GLY A 193 -17.16 28.23 -1.36
CA GLY A 193 -17.92 28.34 -2.59
C GLY A 193 -17.41 27.38 -3.66
N VAL A 194 -17.64 27.73 -4.93
CA VAL A 194 -17.15 26.97 -6.09
C VAL A 194 -15.75 27.43 -6.45
N GLY A 195 -14.85 26.50 -6.79
CA GLY A 195 -13.52 26.82 -7.27
C GLY A 195 -12.87 25.76 -8.15
N LEU A 196 -11.76 26.16 -8.78
CA LEU A 196 -10.90 25.30 -9.57
C LEU A 196 -9.49 25.34 -8.98
N ILE A 197 -9.02 24.19 -8.49
CA ILE A 197 -7.65 24.00 -8.04
C ILE A 197 -6.82 23.48 -9.21
N LEU A 198 -5.73 24.17 -9.50
CA LEU A 198 -4.67 23.76 -10.41
C LEU A 198 -3.41 23.46 -9.61
N ASN A 199 -2.81 22.29 -9.81
CA ASN A 199 -1.56 21.89 -9.19
C ASN A 199 -0.53 21.49 -10.24
N TYR A 200 0.64 22.12 -10.18
CA TYR A 200 1.82 21.72 -10.92
C TYR A 200 2.84 21.09 -9.96
N THR A 201 3.31 19.90 -10.30
CA THR A 201 4.43 19.23 -9.63
C THR A 201 5.58 19.08 -10.62
N GLY A 202 6.71 19.72 -10.33
CA GLY A 202 7.96 19.56 -11.05
C GLY A 202 9.00 18.86 -10.19
N ARG A 203 9.57 17.76 -10.69
CA ARG A 203 10.63 17.02 -9.97
C ARG A 203 11.99 17.22 -10.62
N ASN A 204 13.03 17.34 -9.80
CA ASN A 204 14.41 17.57 -10.22
C ASN A 204 14.58 18.79 -11.15
N ILE A 205 13.63 19.72 -11.21
CA ILE A 205 13.66 20.84 -12.16
C ILE A 205 14.66 21.92 -11.74
N ILE A 206 14.88 22.07 -10.43
CA ILE A 206 15.83 23.01 -9.82
C ILE A 206 16.75 22.14 -8.94
N GLY A 207 17.71 21.47 -9.57
CA GLY A 207 18.63 20.50 -8.94
C GLY A 207 18.03 19.12 -8.69
N GLU A 208 18.88 18.09 -8.61
CA GLU A 208 18.46 16.69 -8.37
C GLU A 208 17.79 16.47 -7.01
N SER A 209 17.08 15.35 -6.83
CA SER A 209 16.40 15.01 -5.57
C SER A 209 15.53 16.14 -5.00
N SER A 210 14.90 16.92 -5.89
CA SER A 210 14.11 18.10 -5.54
C SER A 210 12.67 18.02 -6.06
N ARG A 211 11.78 18.81 -5.46
CA ARG A 211 10.37 18.93 -5.84
C ARG A 211 9.94 20.38 -5.73
N LEU A 212 9.43 20.93 -6.82
CA LEU A 212 8.64 22.16 -6.85
C LEU A 212 7.16 21.81 -6.94
N LEU A 213 6.36 22.42 -6.07
CA LEU A 213 4.89 22.38 -6.11
C LEU A 213 4.37 23.79 -6.26
N LEU A 214 3.50 24.00 -7.25
CA LEU A 214 2.74 25.23 -7.42
C LEU A 214 1.25 24.86 -7.38
N THR A 215 0.51 25.44 -6.45
CA THR A 215 -0.95 25.26 -6.34
C THR A 215 -1.61 26.63 -6.45
N LEU A 216 -2.64 26.72 -7.27
CA LEU A 216 -3.49 27.90 -7.42
C LEU A 216 -4.95 27.46 -7.31
N ASP A 217 -5.72 28.11 -6.45
CA ASP A 217 -7.17 27.96 -6.35
C ASP A 217 -7.86 29.21 -6.91
N VAL A 218 -8.57 29.04 -8.02
CA VAL A 218 -9.36 30.09 -8.67
C VAL A 218 -10.80 29.97 -8.17
N ALA A 219 -11.12 30.77 -7.15
CA ALA A 219 -12.41 30.78 -6.44
C ALA A 219 -12.72 32.20 -5.91
N GLU A 220 -13.90 32.39 -5.30
CA GLU A 220 -14.21 33.64 -4.55
C GLU A 220 -13.24 33.89 -3.39
N GLN A 221 -12.75 32.81 -2.78
CA GLN A 221 -11.76 32.81 -1.69
C GLN A 221 -10.46 32.16 -2.18
N PRO A 222 -9.67 32.86 -3.02
CA PRO A 222 -8.52 32.28 -3.68
C PRO A 222 -7.40 31.99 -2.69
N HIS A 223 -6.62 30.97 -2.99
CA HIS A 223 -5.35 30.75 -2.32
C HIS A 223 -4.29 30.24 -3.29
N PHE A 224 -3.03 30.44 -2.93
CA PHE A 224 -1.91 29.91 -3.67
C PHE A 224 -0.88 29.30 -2.72
N ARG A 225 -0.15 28.31 -3.21
CA ARG A 225 0.98 27.70 -2.51
C ARG A 225 2.12 27.47 -3.48
N THR A 226 3.31 27.92 -3.11
CA THR A 226 4.56 27.54 -3.77
C THR A 226 5.43 26.84 -2.75
N GLN A 227 5.86 25.61 -3.03
CA GLN A 227 6.73 24.85 -2.15
C GLN A 227 7.90 24.29 -2.95
N TYR A 228 9.12 24.56 -2.49
CA TYR A 228 10.33 23.91 -2.99
C TYR A 228 10.92 23.05 -1.88
N GLN A 229 11.22 21.78 -2.18
CA GLN A 229 11.87 20.86 -1.26
C GLN A 229 13.08 20.21 -1.95
N LYS A 230 14.22 20.14 -1.26
CA LYS A 230 15.46 19.51 -1.72
C LYS A 230 15.95 18.51 -0.70
N ASN A 231 16.19 17.27 -1.11
CA ASN A 231 16.92 16.29 -0.31
C ASN A 231 18.42 16.34 -0.63
N PHE A 232 19.28 16.23 0.39
CA PHE A 232 20.73 16.33 0.27
C PHE A 232 21.46 15.47 1.33
N GLY A 233 22.79 15.44 1.24
CA GLY A 233 23.64 14.45 1.90
C GLY A 233 23.73 13.14 1.11
N ASP A 234 24.72 12.31 1.42
CA ASP A 234 25.02 11.09 0.67
C ASP A 234 23.84 10.11 0.72
N GLN A 235 23.26 9.94 1.91
CA GLN A 235 22.09 9.08 2.16
C GLN A 235 20.75 9.81 1.98
N LYS A 236 20.74 11.03 1.42
CA LYS A 236 19.53 11.88 1.26
C LYS A 236 18.68 11.96 2.54
N GLU A 237 19.35 11.95 3.70
CA GLU A 237 18.74 11.98 5.03
C GLU A 237 18.34 13.40 5.42
N TRP A 238 19.03 14.42 4.89
CA TRP A 238 18.70 15.81 5.10
C TRP A 238 17.77 16.32 4.02
N TRP A 239 16.88 17.23 4.40
CA TRP A 239 16.06 17.94 3.46
C TRP A 239 15.75 19.35 3.93
N TRP A 240 15.70 20.25 2.96
CA TRP A 240 15.32 21.64 3.14
C TRP A 240 14.01 21.88 2.41
N ARG A 241 13.08 22.60 3.04
CA ARG A 241 11.83 23.03 2.42
C ARG A 241 11.66 24.53 2.61
N SER A 242 11.22 25.20 1.55
CA SER A 242 10.77 26.58 1.56
C SER A 242 9.35 26.61 1.00
N GLU A 243 8.43 27.22 1.73
CA GLU A 243 7.02 27.35 1.34
C GLU A 243 6.58 28.80 1.44
N ILE A 244 5.89 29.27 0.40
CA ILE A 244 5.14 30.51 0.40
C ILE A 244 3.67 30.12 0.23
N TYR A 245 2.83 30.63 1.11
CA TYR A 245 1.39 30.42 1.06
C TYR A 245 0.66 31.75 1.24
N GLY A 246 -0.39 31.94 0.47
CA GLY A 246 -1.27 33.09 0.63
C GLY A 246 -2.72 32.68 0.40
N GLU A 247 -3.61 33.23 1.21
CA GLU A 247 -5.05 33.00 1.07
C GLU A 247 -5.85 34.25 1.39
N GLN A 248 -7.02 34.33 0.77
CA GLN A 248 -8.07 35.27 1.16
C GLN A 248 -9.30 34.48 1.60
N LEU A 249 -9.80 34.76 2.79
CA LEU A 249 -10.96 34.10 3.38
C LEU A 249 -11.95 35.11 3.92
N THR A 250 -13.24 34.77 3.83
CA THR A 250 -14.29 35.46 4.59
C THR A 250 -14.60 34.62 5.82
N GLN A 251 -14.47 35.21 7.00
CA GLN A 251 -14.68 34.53 8.26
C GLN A 251 -15.80 35.21 9.05
N LYS A 252 -16.68 34.40 9.63
CA LYS A 252 -17.64 34.89 10.63
C LYS A 252 -16.91 35.13 11.93
N VAL A 253 -17.05 36.34 12.46
CA VAL A 253 -16.50 36.70 13.77
C VAL A 253 -17.62 36.69 14.79
N TYR A 254 -17.32 36.23 16.00
CA TYR A 254 -18.27 36.21 17.11
C TYR A 254 -17.70 37.05 18.25
N VAL A 255 -18.45 38.08 18.67
CA VAL A 255 -18.09 38.94 19.80
C VAL A 255 -19.16 38.76 20.87
N GLY A 256 -18.76 38.29 22.06
CA GLY A 256 -19.70 38.04 23.16
C GLY A 256 -20.73 36.93 22.91
N GLY A 257 -20.47 36.00 21.98
CA GLY A 257 -21.38 34.91 21.62
C GLY A 257 -22.40 35.25 20.53
N SER A 258 -22.44 36.51 20.07
CA SER A 258 -23.25 36.94 18.92
C SER A 258 -22.39 37.02 17.65
N ALA A 259 -22.93 36.55 16.52
CA ALA A 259 -22.29 36.72 15.23
C ALA A 259 -22.25 38.22 14.89
N THR A 260 -21.08 38.73 14.54
CA THR A 260 -20.90 40.06 13.96
C THR A 260 -20.86 39.99 12.44
N ASP A 261 -20.65 41.12 11.78
CA ASP A 261 -20.38 41.14 10.34
C ASP A 261 -19.18 40.25 9.98
N ASP A 262 -19.28 39.65 8.80
CA ASP A 262 -18.21 38.89 8.18
C ASP A 262 -16.95 39.77 8.07
N MET A 263 -15.78 39.18 8.33
CA MET A 263 -14.50 39.82 8.12
C MET A 263 -13.74 39.16 6.97
N LYS A 264 -13.14 39.97 6.09
CA LYS A 264 -12.18 39.52 5.09
C LYS A 264 -10.80 39.41 5.74
N SER A 265 -10.25 38.21 5.75
CA SER A 265 -8.88 37.91 6.18
C SER A 265 -8.00 37.68 4.96
N ARG A 266 -6.83 38.33 4.95
CA ARG A 266 -5.73 38.04 4.01
C ARG A 266 -4.57 37.51 4.82
N TYR A 267 -4.20 36.28 4.55
CA TYR A 267 -3.13 35.59 5.24
C TYR A 267 -1.96 35.35 4.29
N PHE A 268 -0.76 35.61 4.77
CA PHE A 268 0.49 35.30 4.10
C PHE A 268 1.39 34.53 5.06
N LEU A 269 2.03 33.49 4.53
CA LEU A 269 2.95 32.63 5.25
C LEU A 269 4.21 32.42 4.40
N TYR A 270 5.36 32.58 5.04
CA TYR A 270 6.66 32.12 4.55
C TYR A 270 7.26 31.17 5.58
N ASP A 271 7.44 29.91 5.19
CA ASP A 271 7.96 28.83 6.03
C ASP A 271 9.26 28.29 5.44
N ASN A 272 10.30 28.17 6.26
CA ASN A 272 11.55 27.55 5.87
C ASN A 272 11.98 26.58 6.94
N GLU A 273 12.38 25.39 6.54
CA GLU A 273 12.79 24.36 7.47
C GLU A 273 13.93 23.51 6.91
N ILE A 274 14.82 23.11 7.80
CA ILE A 274 15.87 22.14 7.55
C ILE A 274 15.70 20.98 8.53
N ASN A 275 15.67 19.77 7.99
CA ASN A 275 15.29 18.59 8.73
C ASN A 275 16.22 17.43 8.39
N LYS A 276 16.43 16.54 9.36
CA LYS A 276 17.12 15.27 9.21
C LYS A 276 16.16 14.14 9.52
N ASN A 277 16.03 13.19 8.59
CA ASN A 277 15.26 11.98 8.80
C ASN A 277 15.96 11.07 9.81
N ILE A 278 15.23 10.64 10.84
CA ILE A 278 15.64 9.54 11.73
C ILE A 278 15.18 8.22 11.09
N ASN A 279 13.96 8.24 10.53
CA ASN A 279 13.44 7.19 9.66
C ASN A 279 12.79 7.86 8.45
N SER A 280 13.23 7.51 7.24
CA SER A 280 12.82 8.16 5.97
C SER A 280 11.31 8.21 5.70
N LEU A 281 10.48 7.40 6.38
CA LEU A 281 9.01 7.42 6.25
C LEU A 281 8.26 7.83 7.52
N LYS A 282 8.89 7.73 8.70
CA LYS A 282 8.17 7.76 9.99
C LYS A 282 8.54 8.94 10.87
N SER A 283 9.78 9.42 10.82
CA SER A 283 10.25 10.41 11.79
C SER A 283 11.43 11.23 11.29
N TYR A 284 11.44 12.50 11.68
CA TYR A 284 12.52 13.44 11.43
C TYR A 284 12.64 14.41 12.60
N ALA A 285 13.79 15.08 12.69
CA ALA A 285 14.01 16.20 13.60
C ALA A 285 14.62 17.36 12.81
N GLY A 286 14.29 18.60 13.18
CA GLY A 286 14.82 19.76 12.48
C GLY A 286 14.44 21.08 13.10
N LEU A 287 14.76 22.15 12.38
CA LEU A 287 14.57 23.53 12.78
C LEU A 287 13.87 24.29 11.65
N GLY A 288 12.92 25.14 12.03
CA GLY A 288 12.16 25.95 11.09
C GLY A 288 12.06 27.41 11.53
N ILE A 289 11.98 28.31 10.56
CA ILE A 289 11.66 29.72 10.73
C ILE A 289 10.39 30.01 9.93
N ASN A 290 9.41 30.55 10.63
CA ASN A 290 8.10 30.89 10.09
C ASN A 290 7.87 32.40 10.24
N TYR A 291 7.48 33.04 9.14
CA TYR A 291 6.93 34.38 9.16
C TYR A 291 5.50 34.32 8.67
N ASN A 292 4.57 34.85 9.46
CA ASN A 292 3.18 34.99 9.06
C ASN A 292 2.70 36.43 9.23
N TYR A 293 1.77 36.82 8.36
CA TYR A 293 1.14 38.12 8.35
C TYR A 293 -0.34 37.94 8.04
N THR A 294 -1.20 38.55 8.86
CA THR A 294 -2.65 38.53 8.67
C THR A 294 -3.19 39.96 8.69
N GLU A 295 -3.90 40.32 7.62
CA GLU A 295 -4.68 41.55 7.56
C GLU A 295 -6.17 41.19 7.64
N ILE A 296 -6.90 41.81 8.58
CA ILE A 296 -8.34 41.57 8.76
C ILE A 296 -9.07 42.90 8.53
N LYS A 297 -10.09 42.88 7.67
CA LYS A 297 -10.95 44.03 7.37
C LYS A 297 -12.43 43.64 7.44
N PRO A 298 -13.32 44.53 7.88
CA PRO A 298 -14.76 44.32 7.72
C PRO A 298 -15.11 44.01 6.25
N LYS A 299 -16.03 43.09 6.01
CA LYS A 299 -16.52 42.78 4.65
C LYS A 299 -17.37 43.94 4.10
N VAL A 300 -18.08 44.63 4.98
CA VAL A 300 -18.89 45.81 4.72
C VAL A 300 -18.18 47.00 5.38
N ASP A 301 -17.98 48.08 4.62
CA ASP A 301 -17.38 49.32 5.12
C ASP A 301 -18.32 49.95 6.16
N PRO A 302 -17.87 50.28 7.38
CA PRO A 302 -18.73 50.88 8.40
C PRO A 302 -19.09 52.36 8.16
N ASP A 303 -18.54 53.00 7.12
CA ASP A 303 -18.83 54.39 6.71
C ASP A 303 -20.01 54.52 5.72
#